data_AF-A0A1I4JJ36-F1
#
_entry.id   AF-A0A1I4JJ36-F1
#
_cell.length_a   1.000
_cell.length_b   1.000
_cell.length_c   1.000
_cell.angle_alpha   90.00
_cell.angle_beta   90.00
_cell.angle_gamma   90.00
#
_symmetry.space_group_name_H-M   'P 1'
#
loop_
_entity.id
_entity.type
_entity.pdbx_description
1 polymer ?
#
loop_
_entity_poly.entity_id
_entity_poly.type
_entity_poly.pdbx_seq_one_letter_code
_entity_poly.pdbx_strand_id
1 'polypeptide(L)'
;MTEVNQHQMPLRHVIDNAEKAIQVAKDAEMAVRHAQIDSNPQKLASSIDQLETAMRTVQQAQSQISMQEIEPNRQVLEQVQDQLTQAQQSLDVVIGNSEQPKQVR
;
A
#
# COMPACT_ATOMS: atom_id res chain seq x y z
N MET A 1 25.08 -31.06 9.87
CA MET A 1 25.08 -29.58 9.83
C MET A 1 23.97 -29.19 8.88
N THR A 2 22.81 -28.82 9.42
CA THR A 2 21.64 -28.46 8.61
C THR A 2 21.86 -27.05 8.07
N GLU A 3 21.99 -26.95 6.76
CA GLU A 3 21.96 -25.72 5.99
C GLU A 3 20.64 -25.02 6.29
N VAL A 4 20.69 -24.04 7.20
CA VAL A 4 19.55 -23.21 7.53
C VAL A 4 19.24 -22.43 6.25
N ASN A 5 18.08 -22.71 5.66
CA ASN A 5 17.59 -22.08 4.45
C ASN A 5 17.50 -20.55 4.61
N GLN A 6 18.59 -19.85 4.28
CA GLN A 6 18.72 -18.38 4.33
C GLN A 6 17.85 -17.67 3.26
N HIS A 7 17.17 -18.42 2.38
CA HIS A 7 16.39 -17.88 1.25
C HIS A 7 14.89 -17.76 1.52
N GLN A 8 14.40 -18.22 2.67
CA GLN A 8 12.99 -18.03 3.03
C GLN A 8 12.90 -16.81 3.92
N MET A 9 12.51 -15.66 3.34
CA MET A 9 11.97 -14.57 4.14
C MET A 9 10.86 -15.17 5.02
N PRO A 10 10.93 -15.05 6.36
CA PRO A 10 9.92 -15.66 7.21
C PRO A 10 8.56 -15.07 6.82
N LEU A 11 7.54 -15.91 6.64
CA LEU A 11 6.16 -15.49 6.32
C LEU A 11 5.68 -14.31 7.17
N ARG A 12 6.13 -14.25 8.42
CA ARG A 12 5.89 -13.14 9.34
C ARG A 12 6.41 -11.79 8.84
N HIS A 13 7.61 -11.75 8.26
CA HIS A 13 8.16 -10.51 7.68
C HIS A 13 7.36 -10.03 6.49
N VAL A 14 6.81 -10.92 5.67
CA VAL A 14 5.99 -10.51 4.51
C VAL A 14 4.63 -10.01 4.95
N ILE A 15 4.02 -10.65 5.94
CA ILE A 15 2.78 -10.14 6.57
C ILE A 15 3.05 -8.78 7.21
N ASP A 16 4.10 -8.63 8.02
CA ASP A 16 4.47 -7.36 8.65
C ASP A 16 4.75 -6.25 7.61
N ASN A 17 5.42 -6.59 6.50
CA ASN A 17 5.67 -5.65 5.41
C ASN A 17 4.38 -5.21 4.72
N ALA A 18 3.45 -6.14 4.51
CA ALA A 18 2.15 -5.85 3.92
C ALA A 18 1.26 -5.00 4.83
N GLU A 19 1.21 -5.30 6.13
CA GLU A 19 0.52 -4.48 7.12
C GLU A 19 1.09 -3.06 7.16
N LYS A 20 2.41 -2.92 7.13
CA LYS A 20 3.07 -1.61 7.03
C LYS A 20 2.69 -0.89 5.73
N ALA A 21 2.66 -1.59 4.60
CA ALA A 21 2.27 -0.99 3.32
C ALA A 21 0.83 -0.47 3.35
N ILE A 22 -0.10 -1.23 3.95
CA ILE A 22 -1.49 -0.81 4.16
C ILE A 22 -1.57 0.43 5.06
N GLN A 23 -0.77 0.47 6.12
CA GLN A 23 -0.73 1.61 7.03
C GLN A 23 -0.21 2.88 6.31
N VAL A 24 0.89 2.75 5.57
CA VAL A 24 1.46 3.85 4.78
C VAL A 24 0.47 4.35 3.72
N ALA A 25 -0.29 3.45 3.10
CA ALA A 25 -1.37 3.82 2.18
C ALA A 25 -2.42 4.70 2.86
N LYS A 26 -2.97 4.26 4.00
CA LYS A 26 -3.96 5.03 4.77
C LYS A 26 -3.44 6.39 5.20
N ASP A 27 -2.20 6.45 5.66
CA ASP A 27 -1.58 7.69 6.10
C ASP A 27 -1.41 8.68 4.93
N ALA A 28 -1.01 8.21 3.76
CA ALA A 28 -0.90 9.03 2.56
C ALA A 28 -2.26 9.55 2.07
N GLU A 29 -3.31 8.72 2.10
CA GLU A 29 -4.68 9.16 1.78
C GLU A 29 -5.17 10.25 2.73
N MET A 30 -4.93 10.09 4.03
CA MET A 30 -5.26 11.10 5.02
C MET A 30 -4.48 12.39 4.78
N ALA A 31 -3.19 12.29 4.44
CA ALA A 31 -2.35 13.46 4.13
C ALA A 31 -2.87 14.23 2.91
N VAL A 32 -3.34 13.54 1.87
CA VAL A 32 -3.96 14.17 0.69
C VAL A 32 -5.28 14.84 1.07
N ARG A 33 -6.18 14.14 1.78
CA ARG A 33 -7.44 14.73 2.25
C ARG A 33 -7.21 15.97 3.12
N HIS A 34 -6.24 15.90 4.04
CA HIS A 34 -5.93 17.01 4.93
C HIS A 34 -5.38 18.21 4.14
N ALA A 35 -4.49 17.96 3.18
CA ALA A 35 -3.97 19.01 2.30
C ALA A 35 -5.06 19.65 1.42
N GLN A 36 -6.05 18.86 0.95
CA GLN A 36 -7.22 19.36 0.24
C GLN A 36 -8.10 20.24 1.13
N ILE A 37 -8.35 19.82 2.38
CA ILE A 37 -9.13 20.60 3.36
C ILE A 37 -8.41 21.91 3.70
N ASP A 38 -7.10 21.84 3.94
CA ASP A 38 -6.25 23.01 4.20
C ASP A 38 -6.12 23.93 2.97
N SER A 39 -6.58 23.51 1.80
CA SER A 39 -6.42 24.21 0.52
C SER A 39 -4.96 24.64 0.26
N ASN A 40 -4.01 23.80 0.71
CA ASN A 40 -2.59 24.11 0.62
C ASN A 40 -1.95 23.32 -0.54
N PRO A 41 -1.61 23.98 -1.66
CA PRO A 41 -1.10 23.31 -2.85
C PRO A 41 0.29 22.68 -2.66
N GLN A 42 1.14 23.26 -1.79
CA GLN A 42 2.46 22.69 -1.50
C GLN A 42 2.34 21.40 -0.70
N LYS A 43 1.44 21.39 0.30
CA LYS A 43 1.12 20.16 1.04
C LYS A 43 0.50 19.13 0.12
N LEU A 44 -0.41 19.54 -0.79
CA LEU A 44 -1.07 18.63 -1.71
C LEU A 44 -0.04 17.90 -2.60
N ALA A 45 0.89 18.63 -3.21
CA ALA A 45 1.95 18.03 -4.03
C ALA A 45 2.80 17.03 -3.22
N SER A 46 3.21 17.42 -2.00
CA SER A 46 3.98 16.54 -1.12
C SER A 46 3.19 15.29 -0.71
N SER A 47 1.88 15.43 -0.45
CA SER A 47 1.00 14.30 -0.12
C SER A 47 0.77 13.38 -1.31
N ILE A 48 0.71 13.92 -2.54
CA ILE A 48 0.62 13.12 -3.77
C ILE A 48 1.89 12.29 -3.96
N ASP A 49 3.09 12.86 -3.76
CA ASP A 49 4.35 12.12 -3.79
C ASP A 49 4.40 10.98 -2.76
N GLN A 50 3.89 11.24 -1.55
CA GLN A 50 3.74 10.22 -0.51
C GLN A 50 2.78 9.10 -0.94
N LEU A 51 1.71 9.46 -1.62
CA LEU A 51 0.69 8.53 -2.09
C LEU A 51 1.24 7.63 -3.22
N GLU A 52 1.99 8.18 -4.18
CA GLU A 52 2.71 7.37 -5.18
C GLU A 52 3.74 6.42 -4.55
N THR A 53 4.42 6.87 -3.49
CA THR A 53 5.36 6.02 -2.74
C THR A 53 4.62 4.91 -2.01
N ALA A 54 3.46 5.20 -1.43
CA ALA A 54 2.60 4.21 -0.80
C ALA A 54 2.11 3.16 -1.80
N MET A 55 1.68 3.58 -3.00
CA MET A 55 1.29 2.65 -4.07
C MET A 55 2.41 1.68 -4.43
N ARG A 56 3.62 2.20 -4.64
CA ARG A 56 4.79 1.35 -4.93
C ARG A 56 5.07 0.35 -3.81
N THR A 57 4.90 0.78 -2.56
CA THR A 57 5.09 -0.06 -1.38
C THR A 57 4.04 -1.19 -1.30
N VAL A 58 2.77 -0.86 -1.58
CA VAL A 58 1.66 -1.84 -1.65
C VAL A 58 1.90 -2.86 -2.76
N GLN A 59 2.31 -2.43 -3.96
CA GLN A 59 2.64 -3.33 -5.08
C GLN A 59 3.82 -4.25 -4.77
N GLN A 60 4.85 -3.73 -4.10
CA GLN A 60 5.98 -4.54 -3.63
C GLN A 60 5.54 -5.60 -2.62
N ALA A 61 4.68 -5.23 -1.67
CA ALA A 61 4.14 -6.18 -0.69
C ALA A 61 3.27 -7.26 -1.33
N GLN A 62 2.42 -6.91 -2.31
CA GLN A 62 1.65 -7.87 -3.11
C GLN A 62 2.57 -8.86 -3.82
N SER A 63 3.64 -8.36 -4.46
CA SER A 63 4.61 -9.20 -5.16
C SER A 63 5.31 -10.17 -4.20
N GLN A 64 5.66 -9.72 -2.99
CA GLN A 64 6.26 -10.58 -1.96
C GLN A 64 5.30 -11.67 -1.46
N ILE A 65 4.02 -11.36 -1.31
CA ILE A 65 2.98 -12.33 -0.92
C ILE A 65 2.79 -13.38 -2.02
N SER A 66 2.68 -12.97 -3.28
CA SER A 66 2.54 -13.90 -4.41
C SER A 66 3.72 -14.86 -4.57
N MET A 67 4.92 -14.44 -4.16
CA MET A 67 6.11 -15.32 -4.12
C MET A 67 6.09 -16.32 -2.96
N GLN A 68 5.22 -16.13 -1.96
CA GLN A 68 5.14 -16.92 -0.73
C GLN A 68 3.88 -17.77 -0.59
N GLU A 69 3.07 -17.91 -1.65
CA GLU A 69 1.89 -18.80 -1.72
C GLU A 69 2.26 -20.30 -1.58
N ILE A 70 2.76 -20.66 -0.41
CA ILE A 70 3.10 -22.01 0.02
C ILE A 70 2.02 -22.44 1.02
N GLU A 71 1.55 -23.68 0.88
CA GLU A 71 0.26 -24.18 1.38
C GLU A 71 -0.09 -24.02 2.88
N PRO A 72 0.82 -23.94 3.88
CA PRO A 72 0.35 -23.87 5.27
C PRO A 72 -0.30 -22.53 5.66
N ASN A 73 0.01 -21.42 4.98
CA ASN A 73 -0.39 -20.07 5.41
C ASN A 73 -1.27 -19.33 4.38
N ARG A 74 -1.83 -20.06 3.41
CA ARG A 74 -2.60 -19.50 2.30
C ARG A 74 -3.73 -18.59 2.75
N GLN A 75 -4.52 -18.99 3.76
CA GLN A 75 -5.64 -18.18 4.28
C GLN A 75 -5.20 -16.81 4.82
N VAL A 76 -4.07 -16.76 5.54
CA VAL A 76 -3.57 -15.50 6.10
C VAL A 76 -3.02 -14.61 4.97
N LEU A 77 -2.32 -15.21 4.01
CA LEU A 77 -1.82 -14.49 2.85
C LEU A 77 -2.95 -13.95 1.97
N GLU A 78 -4.01 -14.71 1.75
CA GLU A 78 -5.21 -14.29 1.01
C GLU A 78 -5.89 -13.10 1.71
N GLN A 79 -6.07 -13.14 3.03
CA GLN A 79 -6.63 -12.00 3.78
C GLN A 79 -5.79 -10.74 3.65
N VAL A 80 -4.47 -10.85 3.76
CA VAL A 80 -3.57 -9.70 3.64
C VAL A 80 -3.52 -9.19 2.20
N GLN A 81 -3.58 -10.08 1.21
CA GLN A 81 -3.64 -9.72 -0.20
C GLN A 81 -4.93 -8.97 -0.54
N ASP A 82 -6.07 -9.39 0.02
CA ASP A 82 -7.35 -8.67 -0.10
C ASP A 82 -7.24 -7.26 0.49
N GLN A 83 -6.62 -7.12 1.67
CA GLN A 83 -6.43 -5.80 2.30
C GLN A 83 -5.49 -4.90 1.49
N LEU A 84 -4.41 -5.43 0.93
CA LEU A 84 -3.52 -4.69 0.02
C LEU A 84 -4.25 -4.26 -1.26
N THR A 85 -5.10 -5.13 -1.81
CA THR A 85 -5.90 -4.81 -3.00
C THR A 85 -6.88 -3.68 -2.71
N GLN A 86 -7.55 -3.71 -1.55
CA GLN A 86 -8.43 -2.63 -1.11
C GLN A 86 -7.66 -1.33 -0.90
N ALA A 87 -6.48 -1.37 -0.27
CA ALA A 87 -5.63 -0.21 -0.09
C ALA A 87 -5.19 0.38 -1.44
N GLN A 88 -4.79 -0.45 -2.40
CA GLN A 88 -4.44 -0.01 -3.75
C GLN A 88 -5.62 0.69 -4.45
N GLN A 89 -6.80 0.07 -4.44
CA GLN A 89 -8.00 0.66 -5.05
C GLN A 89 -8.35 2.01 -4.42
N SER A 90 -8.20 2.13 -3.10
CA SER A 90 -8.45 3.37 -2.38
C SER A 90 -7.44 4.45 -2.77
N LEU A 91 -6.15 4.11 -2.87
CA LEU A 91 -5.10 5.02 -3.35
C LEU A 91 -5.37 5.49 -4.79
N ASP A 92 -5.73 4.58 -5.71
CA ASP A 92 -6.07 4.90 -7.10
C ASP A 92 -7.25 5.90 -7.17
N VAL A 93 -8.29 5.70 -6.35
CA VAL A 93 -9.42 6.64 -6.26
C VAL A 93 -8.97 8.00 -5.74
N VAL A 94 -8.10 8.05 -4.71
CA VAL A 94 -7.63 9.31 -4.14
C VAL A 94 -6.74 10.06 -5.14
N ILE A 95 -5.84 9.38 -5.86
CA ILE A 95 -5.04 9.99 -6.95
C ILE A 95 -5.95 10.53 -8.03
N GLY A 96 -6.87 9.72 -8.54
CA GLY A 96 -7.78 10.14 -9.61
C GLY A 96 -8.60 11.38 -9.24
N ASN A 97 -9.05 11.48 -7.98
CA ASN A 97 -9.73 12.67 -7.47
C ASN A 97 -8.81 13.87 -7.21
N SER A 98 -7.52 13.64 -7.00
CA SER A 98 -6.52 14.69 -6.74
C SER A 98 -5.97 15.28 -8.03
N GLU A 99 -5.85 14.47 -9.09
CA GLU A 99 -5.37 14.87 -10.41
C GLU A 99 -6.46 15.47 -11.29
N GLN A 100 -7.73 15.07 -11.12
CA GLN A 100 -8.84 15.70 -11.84
C GLN A 100 -9.28 16.97 -11.09
N PRO A 101 -8.93 18.19 -11.56
CA PRO A 101 -9.65 19.37 -11.10
C PRO A 101 -11.11 19.13 -11.45
N LYS A 102 -12.00 19.22 -10.45
CA LYS A 102 -13.45 19.20 -10.66
C LYS A 102 -13.76 20.08 -11.87
N GLN A 103 -14.04 19.48 -13.03
CA GLN A 103 -14.67 20.19 -14.13
C GLN A 103 -16.12 20.36 -13.70
N VAL A 104 -16.34 21.33 -12.82
CA VAL A 104 -17.67 21.83 -12.50
C VAL A 104 -18.15 22.51 -13.78
N ARG A 105 -19.13 21.89 -14.45
CA ARG A 105 -19.92 22.53 -15.51
C ARG A 105 -21.23 22.99 -14.92
#